data_AF-A0A454D3Q7-F1
#
_entry.id   AF-A0A454D3Q7-F1
#
_cell.length_a   1.000
_cell.length_b   1.000
_cell.length_c   1.000
_cell.angle_alpha   90.00
_cell.angle_beta   90.00
_cell.angle_gamma   90.00
#
_symmetry.space_group_name_H-M   'P 1'
#
loop_
_entity.id
_entity.type
_entity.pdbx_description
1 polymer ?
#
loop_
_entity_poly.entity_id
_entity_poly.type
_entity_poly.pdbx_seq_one_letter_code
_entity_poly.pdbx_strand_id
1 'polypeptide(L)'
;MVYGAYGIYSGELYVFLGRRTEVTLHGDAIYIAFAAFILGCIYCLVEIIDHFDKRDNEEIYIRIRAGCQAFGLLIFGFALIQNSVMAGA
;
A
#
# COMPACT_ATOMS: atom_id res chain seq x y z
N MET A 1 6.23 0.34 7.20
CA MET A 1 6.89 1.67 7.06
C MET A 1 8.41 1.57 6.98
N VAL A 2 9.10 1.09 8.03
CA VAL A 2 10.57 1.03 8.05
C VAL A 2 11.15 0.26 6.85
N TYR A 3 10.56 -0.89 6.51
CA TYR A 3 11.00 -1.67 5.36
C TYR A 3 10.79 -0.96 4.00
N GLY A 4 9.69 -0.23 3.83
CA GLY A 4 9.46 0.57 2.63
C GLY A 4 10.44 1.75 2.52
N ALA A 5 10.75 2.41 3.64
CA ALA A 5 11.76 3.46 3.70
C ALA A 5 13.18 2.92 3.43
N TYR A 6 13.49 1.72 3.93
CA TYR A 6 14.72 1.01 3.59
C TYR A 6 14.80 0.76 2.09
N GLY A 7 13.70 0.31 1.45
CA GLY A 7 13.65 0.12 0.00
C GLY A 7 13.92 1.39 -0.81
N ILE A 8 13.45 2.55 -0.34
CA ILE A 8 13.77 3.86 -0.96
C ILE A 8 15.27 4.15 -0.83
N TYR A 9 15.87 3.87 0.33
CA TYR A 9 17.29 4.10 0.57
C TYR A 9 18.21 3.15 -0.21
N SER A 10 17.85 1.86 -0.29
CA SER A 10 18.61 0.85 -1.05
C SER A 10 18.41 0.95 -2.56
N GLY A 11 17.35 1.63 -3.02
CA GLY A 11 16.99 1.71 -4.43
C GLY A 11 16.30 0.44 -4.98
N GLU A 12 16.04 -0.52 -4.11
CA GLU A 12 15.34 -1.77 -4.41
C GLU A 12 14.41 -2.13 -3.26
N LEU A 13 13.15 -2.40 -3.57
CA LEU A 13 12.16 -2.83 -2.60
C LEU A 13 11.60 -4.20 -2.99
N TYR A 14 11.94 -5.20 -2.20
CA TYR A 14 11.51 -6.55 -2.43
C TYR A 14 10.14 -6.82 -1.79
N VAL A 15 9.18 -7.35 -2.55
CA VAL A 15 7.81 -7.60 -2.08
C VAL A 15 7.38 -9.02 -2.41
N PHE A 16 6.95 -9.75 -1.39
CA PHE A 16 6.30 -11.04 -1.53
C PHE A 16 4.81 -10.84 -1.81
N LEU A 17 4.35 -11.23 -3.00
CA LEU A 17 2.92 -11.23 -3.35
C LEU A 17 2.24 -12.60 -3.11
N GLY A 18 3.01 -13.62 -2.74
CA GLY A 18 2.48 -14.93 -2.38
C GLY A 18 3.58 -15.98 -2.27
N ARG A 19 3.19 -17.24 -2.07
CA ARG A 19 4.11 -18.39 -1.88
C ARG A 19 5.09 -18.66 -3.04
N ARG A 20 4.83 -18.11 -4.24
CA ARG A 20 5.63 -18.32 -5.46
C ARG A 20 5.83 -17.05 -6.29
N THR A 21 5.38 -15.90 -5.78
CA THR A 21 5.40 -14.65 -6.53
C THR A 21 6.19 -13.63 -5.75
N GLU A 22 7.40 -13.39 -6.23
CA GLU A 22 8.38 -12.47 -5.68
C GLU A 22 8.51 -11.32 -6.68
N VAL A 23 8.38 -10.08 -6.22
CA VAL A 23 8.51 -8.91 -7.07
C VAL A 23 9.49 -7.94 -6.44
N THR A 24 10.55 -7.63 -7.16
CA THR A 24 11.46 -6.55 -6.81
C THR A 24 11.04 -5.28 -7.53
N LEU A 25 10.73 -4.25 -6.76
CA LEU A 25 10.40 -2.92 -7.26
C LEU A 25 11.69 -2.08 -7.36
N HIS A 26 11.84 -1.35 -8.46
CA HIS A 26 12.98 -0.47 -8.70
C HIS A 26 12.53 0.96 -9.01
N GLY A 27 13.40 1.92 -8.71
CA GLY A 27 13.21 3.33 -9.08
C GLY A 27 11.88 3.92 -8.62
N ASP A 28 11.13 4.52 -9.55
CA ASP A 28 9.89 5.24 -9.27
C ASP A 28 8.79 4.36 -8.67
N ALA A 29 8.78 3.06 -9.00
CA ALA A 29 7.81 2.11 -8.49
C ALA A 29 7.89 1.94 -6.96
N ILE A 30 9.07 2.19 -6.36
CA ILE A 30 9.27 2.12 -4.91
C ILE A 30 8.48 3.23 -4.20
N TYR A 31 8.52 4.45 -4.73
CA TYR A 31 7.79 5.59 -4.14
C TYR A 31 6.27 5.40 -4.25
N ILE A 32 5.82 4.86 -5.38
CA ILE A 32 4.39 4.56 -5.60
C ILE A 32 3.93 3.45 -4.63
N ALA A 33 4.71 2.37 -4.48
CA ALA A 33 4.41 1.30 -3.53
C ALA A 33 4.45 1.81 -2.07
N PHE A 34 5.37 2.71 -1.75
CA PHE A 34 5.44 3.34 -0.43
C PHE A 34 4.18 4.16 -0.12
N ALA A 35 3.67 4.93 -1.09
CA ALA A 35 2.41 5.66 -0.94
C ALA A 35 1.22 4.70 -0.69
N ALA A 36 1.16 3.56 -1.38
CA ALA A 36 0.14 2.54 -1.11
C ALA A 36 0.23 1.98 0.32
N PHE A 37 1.44 1.78 0.85
CA PHE A 37 1.60 1.35 2.25
C PHE A 37 1.13 2.40 3.26
N ILE A 38 1.24 3.69 2.95
CA ILE A 38 0.68 4.76 3.80
C ILE A 38 -0.84 4.64 3.86
N LEU A 39 -1.51 4.40 2.73
CA LEU A 39 -2.96 4.19 2.70
C LEU A 39 -3.38 2.94 3.48
N GLY A 40 -2.60 1.87 3.41
CA GLY A 40 -2.80 0.67 4.24
C GLY A 40 -2.68 0.96 5.74
N CYS A 41 -1.71 1.78 6.15
CA CYS A 41 -1.61 2.20 7.55
C CYS A 41 -2.78 3.08 7.98
N ILE A 42 -3.24 4.00 7.13
CA ILE A 42 -4.43 4.81 7.41
C ILE A 42 -5.65 3.91 7.58
N TYR A 43 -5.82 2.89 6.73
CA TYR A 43 -6.89 1.90 6.88
C TYR A 43 -6.88 1.23 8.26
N CYS A 44 -5.72 0.74 8.71
CA CYS A 44 -5.61 0.13 10.04
C CYS A 44 -5.88 1.13 11.17
N LEU A 45 -5.42 2.38 11.03
CA LEU A 45 -5.71 3.43 12.02
C LEU A 45 -7.22 3.72 12.10
N VAL A 46 -7.90 3.80 10.95
CA VAL A 46 -9.35 3.99 10.88
C VAL A 46 -10.08 2.82 11.54
N GLU A 47 -9.62 1.58 11.37
CA GLU A 47 -10.19 0.40 12.04
C GLU A 47 -9.99 0.44 13.56
N ILE A 48 -8.81 0.86 14.03
CA ILE A 48 -8.56 1.06 15.46
C ILE A 48 -9.48 2.15 16.01
N ILE A 49 -9.59 3.30 15.33
CA ILE A 49 -10.43 4.42 15.78
C ILE A 49 -11.90 3.99 15.85
N ASP A 50 -12.42 3.30 14.84
CA ASP A 50 -13.79 2.79 14.82
C ASP A 50 -14.08 1.87 16.03
N HIS A 51 -13.11 1.05 16.44
CA HIS A 51 -13.27 0.19 17.63
C HIS A 51 -13.36 0.98 18.95
N PHE A 52 -12.69 2.12 19.03
CA PHE A 52 -12.72 2.98 20.22
C PHE A 52 -13.82 4.05 20.19
N ASP A 53 -14.38 4.33 19.01
CA ASP A 53 -15.47 5.29 18.84
C ASP A 53 -16.80 4.68 19.31
N LYS A 54 -17.46 5.35 20.26
CA LYS A 54 -18.78 4.95 20.78
C LYS A 54 -19.92 5.70 20.10
N ARG A 55 -19.61 6.58 19.15
CA ARG A 55 -20.60 7.35 18.38
C ARG A 55 -21.12 6.47 17.25
N ASP A 56 -22.41 6.59 16.95
CA ASP A 56 -23.15 5.80 15.97
C ASP A 56 -22.82 6.23 14.51
N ASN A 57 -21.52 6.27 14.17
CA ASN A 57 -20.98 6.79 12.91
C ASN A 57 -20.43 5.68 11.99
N GLU A 58 -20.88 4.43 12.19
CA GLU A 58 -20.37 3.23 11.51
C GLU A 58 -20.31 3.37 9.97
N GLU A 59 -21.30 4.01 9.35
CA GLU A 59 -21.33 4.19 7.89
C GLU A 59 -20.12 4.97 7.36
N ILE A 60 -19.63 5.98 8.10
CA ILE A 60 -18.52 6.83 7.65
C ILE A 60 -17.22 6.02 7.67
N TYR A 61 -17.00 5.26 8.74
CA TYR A 61 -15.82 4.39 8.87
C TYR A 61 -15.81 3.29 7.82
N ILE A 62 -16.97 2.70 7.50
CA ILE A 62 -17.10 1.71 6.42
C ILE A 62 -16.69 2.32 5.07
N ARG A 63 -17.17 3.51 4.73
CA ARG A 63 -16.83 4.18 3.45
C ARG A 63 -15.35 4.55 3.38
N ILE A 64 -14.77 5.07 4.45
CA ILE A 64 -13.34 5.43 4.49
C ILE A 64 -12.48 4.17 4.35
N ARG A 65 -12.81 3.09 5.07
CA ARG A 65 -12.11 1.80 4.94
C ARG A 65 -12.14 1.27 3.51
N ALA A 66 -13.33 1.21 2.91
CA ALA A 66 -13.49 0.76 1.52
C ALA A 66 -12.69 1.63 0.54
N GLY A 67 -12.71 2.95 0.73
CA GLY A 67 -11.91 3.89 -0.05
C GLY A 67 -10.41 3.65 0.09
N CYS A 68 -9.87 3.63 1.31
CA CYS A 68 -8.45 3.40 1.56
C CYS A 68 -7.98 2.06 1.02
N GLN A 69 -8.78 1.00 1.17
CA GLN A 69 -8.45 -0.32 0.64
C GLN A 69 -8.44 -0.32 -0.89
N ALA A 70 -9.48 0.22 -1.53
CA ALA A 70 -9.55 0.27 -3.00
C ALA A 70 -8.44 1.13 -3.60
N PHE A 71 -8.24 2.34 -3.09
CA PHE A 71 -7.17 3.23 -3.56
C PHE A 71 -5.78 2.66 -3.28
N GLY A 72 -5.56 2.07 -2.10
CA GLY A 72 -4.29 1.42 -1.76
C GLY A 72 -3.95 0.28 -2.71
N LEU A 73 -4.93 -0.60 -3.01
CA LEU A 73 -4.75 -1.70 -3.97
C LEU A 73 -4.54 -1.20 -5.40
N LEU A 74 -5.25 -0.16 -5.83
CA LEU A 74 -5.08 0.43 -7.16
C LEU A 74 -3.68 1.02 -7.33
N ILE A 75 -3.21 1.81 -6.36
CA ILE A 75 -1.88 2.43 -6.40
C ILE A 75 -0.79 1.35 -6.36
N PHE A 76 -0.97 0.32 -5.53
CA PHE A 76 -0.03 -0.79 -5.48
C PHE A 76 0.00 -1.58 -6.80
N GLY A 77 -1.16 -1.88 -7.38
CA GLY A 77 -1.25 -2.51 -8.70
C GLY A 77 -0.57 -1.68 -9.80
N PHE A 78 -0.75 -0.35 -9.77
CA PHE A 78 -0.08 0.56 -10.69
C PHE A 78 1.45 0.52 -10.52
N ALA A 79 1.96 0.45 -9.30
CA ALA A 79 3.40 0.31 -9.03
C ALA A 79 3.97 -0.96 -9.66
N LEU A 80 3.26 -2.09 -9.57
CA LEU A 80 3.69 -3.35 -10.17
C LEU A 80 3.70 -3.29 -11.69
N ILE A 81 2.67 -2.68 -12.29
CA ILE A 81 2.58 -2.51 -13.75
C ILE A 81 3.73 -1.63 -14.23
N GLN A 82 3.95 -0.47 -13.61
CA GLN A 82 5.08 0.41 -13.94
C GLN A 82 6.42 -0.31 -13.84
N ASN A 83 6.63 -1.06 -12.76
CA ASN A 83 7.84 -1.84 -12.57
C ASN A 83 8.02 -2.90 -13.68
N SER A 84 6.94 -3.60 -14.06
CA SER A 84 7.01 -4.61 -15.13
C SER A 84 7.28 -4.01 -16.52
N VAL A 85 6.76 -2.82 -16.79
CA VAL A 85 7.01 -2.09 -18.05
C VAL A 85 8.46 -1.63 -18.13
N MET A 86 9.02 -1.09 -17.05
CA MET A 86 10.43 -0.67 -17.00
C MET A 86 11.41 -1.85 -16.96
N ALA A 87 11.03 -2.99 -16.37
CA ALA A 87 11.86 -4.19 -16.35
C ALA A 87 11.86 -4.95 -17.69
N GLY A 88 10.88 -4.70 -18.57
CA GLY A 88 10.75 -5.31 -19.90
C GLY A 88 11.24 -4.43 -21.06
N ALA A 89 11.69 -3.21 -20.79
CA ALA A 89 12.26 -2.26 -21.76
C ALA A 89 13.79 -2.26 -21.70
#